data_AF-R4UVE4-F1
#
_entry.id   AF-R4UVE4-F1
#
_cell.length_a   1.000
_cell.length_b   1.000
_cell.length_c   1.000
_cell.angle_alpha   90.00
_cell.angle_beta   90.00
_cell.angle_gamma   90.00
#
_symmetry.space_group_name_H-M   'P 1'
#
loop_
_entity.id
_entity.type
_entity.pdbx_description
1 polymer ?
#
loop_
_entity_poly.entity_id
_entity_poly.type
_entity_poly.pdbx_seq_one_letter_code
_entity_poly.pdbx_strand_id
1 'polypeptide(L)' 'MSSLVRLQLLTVVGDDHIDLPRYKCAVDFEFISTVARNVSFNIKKYLYEYM' A
#
# COMPACT_ATOMS: atom_id res chain seq x y z
N MET A 1 0.87 5.83 15.65
CA MET A 1 1.76 6.03 14.47
C MET A 1 2.27 4.67 14.01
N SER A 2 1.79 4.16 12.88
CA SER A 2 2.14 2.83 12.35
C SER A 2 3.60 2.76 11.88
N SER A 3 4.25 1.61 12.05
CA SER A 3 5.65 1.37 11.64
C SER A 3 5.87 1.57 10.14
N LEU A 4 4.90 1.21 9.30
CA LEU A 4 4.99 1.36 7.83
C LEU A 4 5.03 2.83 7.39
N VAL A 5 4.42 3.74 8.15
CA VAL A 5 4.48 5.19 7.89
C VAL A 5 5.85 5.73 8.23
N ARG A 6 6.42 5.28 9.37
CA ARG A 6 7.78 5.66 9.79
C ARG A 6 8.84 5.16 8.81
N LEU A 7 8.63 3.98 8.22
CA LEU A 7 9.50 3.40 7.20
C LEU A 7 9.22 3.94 5.79
N GLN A 8 8.32 4.91 5.64
CA GLN A 8 7.95 5.53 4.36
C GLN A 8 7.42 4.54 3.31
N LEU A 9 6.88 3.40 3.73
CA LEU A 9 6.16 2.46 2.87
C LEU A 9 4.70 2.87 2.67
N LEU A 10 4.16 3.62 3.64
CA LEU A 10 2.88 4.30 3.56
C LEU A 10 3.07 5.79 3.86
N THR A 11 2.19 6.62 3.32
CA THR A 11 2.12 8.06 3.61
C THR A 11 0.73 8.42 4.08
N VAL A 12 0.62 9.25 5.12
CA VAL A 12 -0.66 9.81 5.55
C VAL A 12 -1.09 10.88 4.53
N VAL A 13 -2.34 10.83 4.12
CA VAL A 13 -2.95 11.79 3.19
C VAL A 13 -4.22 12.37 3.82
N GLY A 14 -4.44 13.68 3.66
CA GLY A 14 -5.59 14.38 4.23
C GLY A 14 -5.31 15.09 5.55
N ASP A 15 -6.21 15.99 5.93
CA ASP A 15 -6.09 16.81 7.15
C ASP A 15 -6.57 16.06 8.40
N ASP A 16 -6.09 16.53 9.57
CA ASP A 16 -6.36 16.02 10.91
C ASP A 16 -7.83 16.13 11.36
N HIS A 17 -8.73 16.55 10.48
CA HIS A 17 -10.17 16.73 10.73
C HIS A 17 -11.01 15.48 10.45
N ILE A 18 -10.39 14.36 10.05
CA ILE A 18 -11.06 13.08 9.82
C ILE A 18 -10.77 12.15 11.00
N ASP A 19 -11.80 11.52 11.57
CA ASP A 19 -11.69 10.60 12.73
C ASP A 19 -10.70 9.43 12.50
N LEU A 20 -10.40 9.10 11.23
CA LEU A 20 -9.41 8.10 10.85
C LEU A 20 -8.44 8.65 9.78
N PRO A 21 -7.12 8.47 9.94
CA PRO A 21 -6.13 8.89 8.95
C PRO A 21 -6.31 8.11 7.64
N ARG A 22 -6.31 8.81 6.51
CA ARG A 22 -6.25 8.16 5.19
C ARG A 22 -4.79 7.90 4.85
N TYR A 23 -4.51 6.75 4.24
CA TYR A 23 -3.15 6.37 3.85
C TYR A 23 -3.07 6.16 2.34
N LYS A 24 -1.90 6.49 1.78
CA LYS A 24 -1.51 6.17 0.41
C LYS A 24 -0.32 5.22 0.43
N CYS A 25 -0.33 4.24 -0.47
CA CYS A 25 0.83 3.38 -0.71
C CYS A 25 1.95 4.19 -1.37
N ALA A 26 3.16 4.13 -0.82
CA ALA A 26 4.31 4.93 -1.28
C ALA A 26 5.34 4.11 -2.07
N VAL A 27 5.02 2.86 -2.40
CA VAL A 27 5.88 1.95 -3.16
C VAL A 27 5.30 1.68 -4.54
N ASP A 28 6.17 1.30 -5.48
CA ASP A 28 5.77 0.93 -6.82
C ASP A 28 5.18 -0.49 -6.89
N PHE A 29 4.69 -0.84 -8.08
CA PHE A 29 4.09 -2.15 -8.31
C PHE A 29 5.10 -3.30 -8.30
N GLU A 30 6.36 -3.06 -8.66
CA GLU A 30 7.41 -4.08 -8.67
C GLU A 30 7.72 -4.55 -7.24
N PHE A 31 7.83 -3.60 -6.31
CA PHE A 31 8.01 -3.85 -4.90
C PHE A 31 6.86 -4.70 -4.34
N ILE A 32 5.61 -4.29 -4.58
CA ILE A 32 4.43 -5.03 -4.12
C ILE A 32 4.36 -6.43 -4.76
N SER A 33 4.71 -6.55 -6.04
CA SER A 33 4.79 -7.85 -6.71
C SER A 33 5.81 -8.77 -6.07
N THR A 34 6.93 -8.23 -5.61
CA THR A 34 7.98 -8.99 -4.91
C THR A 34 7.52 -9.47 -3.54
N VAL A 35 6.87 -8.60 -2.76
CA VAL A 35 6.26 -8.98 -1.47
C VAL A 35 5.18 -10.05 -1.67
N ALA A 36 4.33 -9.90 -2.69
CA ALA A 36 3.25 -10.84 -2.98
C ALA A 36 3.79 -12.26 -3.32
N ARG A 37 4.91 -12.36 -4.05
CA ARG A 37 5.57 -13.65 -4.33
C ARG A 37 6.04 -14.36 -3.07
N ASN A 38 6.57 -13.64 -2.09
CA ASN A 38 7.06 -14.23 -0.84
C ASN A 38 5.95 -14.92 -0.03
N VAL A 39 4.70 -14.52 -0.23
CA VAL A 39 3.52 -15.11 0.41
C VAL A 39 2.64 -15.89 -0.56
N SER A 40 3.16 -16.24 -1.75
CA SER A 40 2.44 -16.99 -2.80
C SER A 40 1.10 -16.36 -3.20
N PHE A 41 1.02 -15.02 -3.20
CA PHE A 41 -0.18 -14.26 -3.54
C PHE A 41 -0.09 -13.68 -4.96
N ASN A 42 -1.16 -13.85 -5.76
CA ASN A 42 -1.23 -13.30 -7.12
C ASN A 42 -1.96 -11.95 -7.13
N ILE A 43 -1.22 -10.88 -6.83
CA ILE A 43 -1.74 -9.50 -6.79
C ILE A 43 -2.32 -9.01 -8.13
N LYS A 44 -1.81 -9.51 -9.27
CA LYS A 44 -2.25 -9.06 -10.61
C LYS A 44 -3.73 -9.35 -10.86
N LYS A 45 -4.27 -10.44 -10.31
CA LYS A 45 -5.70 -10.79 -10.41
C LYS A 45 -6.64 -9.75 -9.78
N TYR A 46 -6.11 -8.87 -8.94
CA TYR A 46 -6.89 -7.86 -8.22
C TYR A 46 -6.70 -6.45 -8.78
N LEU A 47 -5.93 -6.31 -9.87
CA LEU A 47 -5.77 -5.05 -10.58
C LEU A 47 -6.82 -4.94 -11.70
N TYR A 48 -7.39 -3.74 -11.85
CA TYR A 48 -8.46 -3.46 -12.80
C TYR A 48 -8.10 -3.79 -14.26
N GLU A 49 -6.85 -3.62 -14.66
CA GLU A 49 -6.39 -3.89 -16.04
C GLU A 49 -6.42 -5.38 -16.45
N TYR A 50 -6.59 -6.30 -15.50
CA TYR A 50 -6.72 -7.74 -15.77
C TYR A 50 -8.19 -8.24 -15.74
N MET A 51 -9.16 -7.32 -15.63
CA MET A 51 -10.60 -7.60 -15.66
C MET A 51 -11.20 -7.23 -17.01
#